data_AF-A0A6N8BFK4-F1
#
_entry.id   AF-A0A6N8BFK4-F1
#
_cell.length_a   1.000
_cell.length_b   1.000
_cell.length_c   1.000
_cell.angle_alpha   90.00
_cell.angle_beta   90.00
_cell.angle_gamma   90.00
#
_symmetry.space_group_name_H-M   'P 1'
#
loop_
_entity.id
_entity.type
_entity.pdbx_description
1 polymer ?
#
loop_
_entity_poly.entity_id
_entity_poly.type
_entity_poly.pdbx_seq_one_letter_code
_entity_poly.pdbx_strand_id
1 'polypeptide(L)'
;MKMQTKHFFLDTALLFLMLITAITGLLVWLVLPHELEFEEIHHFLGEVHEWASLGLVALTVYHFVIHWDWYKRILRNLKLK
;
A
#
# COMPACT_ATOMS: atom_id res chain seq x y z
N MET A 1 -14.54 9.53 -22.22
CA MET A 1 -13.69 8.51 -21.54
C MET A 1 -14.57 7.75 -20.56
N LYS A 2 -14.86 6.47 -20.80
CA LYS A 2 -15.77 5.67 -19.95
C LYS A 2 -14.98 5.21 -18.71
N MET A 3 -15.15 5.88 -17.58
CA MET A 3 -14.46 5.49 -16.35
C MET A 3 -14.89 4.07 -15.95
N GLN A 4 -13.94 3.16 -15.83
CA GLN A 4 -14.16 1.81 -15.30
C GLN A 4 -14.37 1.93 -13.78
N THR A 5 -15.56 2.34 -13.35
CA THR A 5 -15.91 2.56 -11.94
C THR A 5 -15.86 1.30 -11.09
N LYS A 6 -15.78 0.10 -11.70
CA LYS A 6 -15.84 -1.19 -10.99
C LYS A 6 -14.71 -1.44 -10.00
N HIS A 7 -13.54 -0.83 -10.15
CA HIS A 7 -12.38 -1.10 -9.29
C HIS A 7 -11.81 0.14 -8.60
N PHE A 8 -12.44 1.31 -8.81
CA PHE A 8 -12.01 2.60 -8.27
C PHE A 8 -11.83 2.59 -6.74
N PHE A 9 -12.74 1.91 -6.02
CA PHE A 9 -12.68 1.81 -4.57
C PHE A 9 -11.44 1.03 -4.09
N LEU A 10 -11.10 -0.08 -4.76
CA LEU A 10 -9.93 -0.88 -4.42
C LEU A 10 -8.64 -0.10 -4.65
N ASP A 11 -8.53 0.56 -5.80
CA ASP A 11 -7.34 1.34 -6.16
C ASP A 11 -7.15 2.52 -5.19
N THR A 12 -8.24 3.17 -4.80
CA THR A 12 -8.23 4.25 -3.82
C THR A 12 -7.80 3.74 -2.44
N ALA A 13 -8.36 2.62 -1.98
CA ALA A 13 -7.98 2.01 -0.71
C ALA A 13 -6.49 1.61 -0.68
N LEU A 14 -5.98 1.04 -1.77
CA LEU A 14 -4.56 0.72 -1.92
C LEU A 14 -3.68 1.96 -1.86
N LEU A 15 -4.07 3.06 -2.51
CA LEU A 15 -3.34 4.31 -2.46
C LEU A 15 -3.25 4.86 -1.02
N PHE A 16 -4.36 4.85 -0.29
CA PHE A 16 -4.37 5.29 1.11
C PHE A 16 -3.50 4.40 2.00
N LEU A 17 -3.62 3.07 1.90
CA LEU A 17 -2.79 2.15 2.68
C LEU A 17 -1.30 2.30 2.36
N MET A 18 -0.96 2.53 1.10
CA MET A 18 0.41 2.81 0.68
C MET A 18 0.93 4.10 1.31
N LEU A 19 0.14 5.18 1.31
CA LEU A 19 0.52 6.44 1.94
C LEU A 19 0.68 6.30 3.46
N ILE A 20 -0.27 5.65 4.13
CA ILE A 20 -0.20 5.42 5.58
C ILE A 20 1.06 4.63 5.92
N THR A 21 1.30 3.51 5.25
CA THR A 21 2.46 2.64 5.50
C THR A 21 3.78 3.36 5.23
N ALA A 22 3.86 4.15 4.15
CA ALA A 22 5.05 4.92 3.80
C ALA A 22 5.34 6.02 4.83
N ILE A 23 4.31 6.77 5.26
CA ILE A 23 4.47 7.84 6.24
C ILE A 23 4.85 7.26 7.61
N THR A 24 4.10 6.28 8.12
CA THR A 24 4.39 5.70 9.44
C THR A 24 5.74 4.99 9.47
N GLY A 25 6.10 4.27 8.41
CA GLY A 25 7.41 3.63 8.29
C GLY A 25 8.56 4.64 8.25
N LEU A 26 8.39 5.74 7.51
CA LEU A 26 9.39 6.81 7.47
C LEU A 26 9.49 7.52 8.83
N LEU A 27 8.39 7.79 9.53
CA LEU A 27 8.41 8.43 10.84
C LEU A 27 9.08 7.54 11.91
N VAL A 28 8.73 6.26 11.97
CA VAL A 28 9.33 5.28 12.88
C VAL A 28 10.82 5.09 12.59
N TRP A 29 11.21 5.05 11.32
CA TRP A 29 12.61 4.84 10.94
C TRP A 29 13.49 6.09 11.04
N LEU A 30 12.99 7.27 10.68
CA LEU A 30 13.78 8.50 10.53
C LEU A 30 13.62 9.49 11.69
N VAL A 31 12.41 9.64 12.22
CA VAL A 31 12.05 10.74 13.14
C VAL A 31 12.06 10.30 14.60
N LEU A 32 11.74 9.02 14.87
CA LEU A 32 11.61 8.49 16.23
C LEU A 32 12.53 7.28 16.43
N PRO A 33 13.87 7.45 16.52
CA PRO A 33 14.72 6.39 17.05
C PRO A 33 14.25 6.02 18.48
N HIS A 34 14.51 4.78 18.94
CA HIS A 34 14.10 4.21 20.24
C HIS A 34 14.64 5.00 21.45
N GLU A 35 14.12 6.20 21.66
CA GLU A 35 14.38 7.08 22.80
C GLU A 35 13.23 6.92 23.79
N LEU A 36 13.54 6.83 25.09
CA LEU A 36 12.57 6.58 26.16
C LEU A 36 11.44 7.63 26.24
N GLU A 37 11.66 8.83 25.69
CA GLU A 37 10.69 9.93 25.70
C GLU A 37 9.54 9.74 24.70
N PHE A 38 9.69 8.87 23.70
CA PHE A 38 8.71 8.70 22.62
C PHE A 38 8.18 7.27 22.47
N GLU A 39 8.36 6.40 23.47
CA GLU A 39 7.97 4.99 23.37
C GLU A 39 6.48 4.81 23.02
N GLU A 40 5.58 5.59 23.62
CA GLU A 40 4.13 5.48 23.34
C GLU A 40 3.79 5.81 21.88
N ILE A 41 4.37 6.89 21.35
CA ILE A 41 4.14 7.33 19.97
C ILE A 41 4.78 6.35 18.99
N HIS A 42 5.99 5.88 19.29
CA HIS A 42 6.69 4.91 18.47
C HIS A 42 5.93 3.58 18.40
N HIS A 43 5.45 3.07 19.54
CA HIS A 43 4.63 1.86 19.60
C HIS A 43 3.33 2.03 18.79
N PHE A 44 2.62 3.15 18.99
CA PHE A 44 1.39 3.43 18.25
C PHE A 44 1.63 3.49 16.73
N LEU A 45 2.66 4.22 16.29
CA LEU A 45 3.00 4.31 14.87
C LEU A 45 3.47 2.96 14.30
N GLY A 46 4.17 2.16 15.11
CA GLY A 46 4.56 0.79 14.78
C GLY A 46 3.35 -0.12 14.57
N GLU A 47 2.38 -0.08 15.48
CA GLU A 47 1.13 -0.85 15.37
C GLU A 47 0.31 -0.42 14.15
N VAL A 48 0.19 0.89 13.89
CA VAL A 48 -0.47 1.39 12.68
C VAL A 48 0.27 0.94 11.43
N HIS A 49 1.60 1.00 11.41
CA HIS A 49 2.42 0.55 10.28
C HIS A 49 2.23 -0.95 10.02
N GLU A 50 2.26 -1.77 11.07
CA GLU A 50 2.09 -3.22 10.98
C GLU A 50 0.74 -3.58 10.36
N TRP A 51 -0.36 -3.10 10.95
CA TRP A 51 -1.70 -3.41 10.45
C TRP A 51 -1.99 -2.82 9.07
N ALA A 52 -1.54 -1.59 8.80
CA ALA A 52 -1.67 -0.98 7.48
C ALA A 52 -0.88 -1.77 6.41
N SER A 53 0.33 -2.23 6.74
CA SER A 53 1.15 -3.02 5.83
C SER A 53 0.55 -4.40 5.54
N LEU A 54 -0.03 -5.07 6.53
CA LEU A 54 -0.76 -6.33 6.35
C LEU A 54 -1.96 -6.13 5.40
N GLY A 55 -2.74 -5.07 5.64
CA GLY A 55 -3.87 -4.70 4.77
C GLY A 55 -3.40 -4.38 3.34
N LEU A 56 -2.30 -3.63 3.20
CA LEU A 56 -1.71 -3.28 1.91
C LEU A 56 -1.29 -4.53 1.13
N VAL A 57 -0.61 -5.48 1.77
CA VAL A 57 -0.20 -6.74 1.14
C VAL A 57 -1.41 -7.55 0.70
N ALA A 58 -2.40 -7.74 1.59
CA ALA A 58 -3.60 -8.50 1.28
C ALA A 58 -4.39 -7.92 0.10
N LEU A 59 -4.63 -6.61 0.11
CA LEU A 59 -5.34 -5.93 -0.99
C LEU A 59 -4.52 -5.88 -2.27
N THR A 60 -3.19 -5.83 -2.18
CA THR A 60 -2.32 -5.86 -3.36
C THR A 60 -2.40 -7.22 -4.06
N VAL A 61 -2.38 -8.31 -3.30
CA VAL A 61 -2.60 -9.66 -3.85
C VAL A 61 -3.98 -9.75 -4.48
N TYR A 62 -5.03 -9.27 -3.79
CA TYR A 62 -6.38 -9.23 -4.35
C TYR A 62 -6.46 -8.41 -5.65
N HIS A 63 -5.81 -7.25 -5.69
CA HIS A 63 -5.71 -6.42 -6.89
C HIS A 63 -5.03 -7.16 -8.05
N PHE A 64 -3.93 -7.88 -7.80
CA PHE A 64 -3.29 -8.69 -8.84
C PHE A 64 -4.22 -9.75 -9.43
N VAL A 65 -4.98 -10.44 -8.59
CA VAL A 65 -5.93 -11.48 -9.02
C VAL A 65 -7.03 -10.88 -9.89
N ILE A 66 -7.69 -9.81 -9.45
CA ILE A 66 -8.83 -9.25 -10.19
C ILE A 66 -8.40 -8.53 -11.47
N HIS A 67 -7.19 -7.98 -11.50
CA HIS A 67 -6.66 -7.26 -12.68
C HIS A 67 -5.78 -8.14 -13.58
N TRP A 68 -5.76 -9.46 -13.39
CA TRP A 68 -4.88 -10.39 -14.11
C TRP A 68 -4.90 -10.23 -15.63
N ASP A 69 -6.08 -10.02 -16.23
CA ASP A 69 -6.21 -9.81 -17.67
C ASP A 69 -5.56 -8.51 -18.15
N TRP A 70 -5.59 -7.45 -17.34
CA TRP A 70 -4.90 -6.20 -17.63
C TRP A 70 -3.38 -6.38 -17.62
N TYR A 71 -2.85 -7.09 -16.61
CA TYR A 71 -1.42 -7.42 -16.55
C TYR A 71 -0.95 -8.22 -17.76
N LYS A 72 -1.70 -9.26 -18.17
CA LYS A 72 -1.40 -10.04 -19.40
C LYS A 72 -1.33 -9.15 -20.63
N ARG A 73 -2.25 -8.19 -20.78
CA ARG A 73 -2.26 -7.24 -21.91
C ARG A 73 -1.02 -6.35 -21.90
N ILE A 74 -0.64 -5.79 -20.75
CA ILE A 74 0.55 -4.96 -20.63
C ILE A 74 1.82 -5.73 -20.94
N LEU A 75 1.99 -6.93 -20.37
CA LEU A 75 3.17 -7.76 -20.61
C LEU A 75 3.29 -8.16 -22.08
N ARG A 76 2.17 -8.45 -22.75
CA ARG A 76 2.16 -8.71 -24.19
C ARG A 76 2.62 -7.49 -24.99
N ASN A 77 2.18 -6.29 -24.61
CA ASN A 77 2.56 -5.06 -25.30
C ASN A 77 4.03 -4.69 -25.07
N LEU A 78 4.61 -5.04 -23.92
CA LEU A 78 6.03 -4.84 -23.63
C LEU A 78 6.95 -5.81 -24.40
N LYS A 79 6.49 -7.03 -24.70
CA LYS A 79 7.24 -8.03 -25.47
C LYS A 79 7.25 -7.80 -27.00
N LEU A 80 6.55 -6.78 -27.50
CA LEU A 80 6.41 -6.50 -28.93
C LEU A 80 7.19 -5.25 -29.39
N LYS A 81 8.28 -4.92 -28.71
CA LYS A 81 9.26 -3.94 -29.19
C LYS A 81 10.65 -4.56 -29.26
#